data_AF-A0A945KTZ1-F1
#
_entry.id   AF-A0A945KTZ1-F1
#
_cell.length_a   1.000
_cell.length_b   1.000
_cell.length_c   1.000
_cell.angle_alpha   90.00
_cell.angle_beta   90.00
_cell.angle_gamma   90.00
#
_symmetry.space_group_name_H-M   'P 1'
#
loop_
_entity.id
_entity.type
_entity.pdbx_description
1 polymer ?
#
loop_
_entity_poly.entity_id
_entity_poly.type
_entity_poly.pdbx_seq_one_letter_code
_entity_poly.pdbx_strand_id
1 'polypeptide(L)'
;MNIVVGLQFAYALIGALYNCLSIARMKTGRAPLSATNPFKGVAIMAAVAGVTLTQPYLNGAAYVLGWLFLMVFLGRGPVATHFRAIRHGRNLHLYASRTAAYAAFLINAFGLAFGGIGVVLTIVYWLFPQLRYG
;
A
#
# COMPACT_ATOMS: atom_id res chain seq x y z
N MET A 1 -18.03 5.54 -0.82
CA MET A 1 -17.01 4.76 -1.58
C MET A 1 -15.93 5.61 -2.26
N ASN A 2 -16.29 6.68 -2.99
CA ASN A 2 -15.37 7.45 -3.84
C ASN A 2 -14.13 8.02 -3.09
N ILE A 3 -14.30 8.46 -1.84
CA ILE A 3 -13.19 8.98 -1.03
C ILE A 3 -12.16 7.88 -0.74
N VAL A 4 -12.59 6.68 -0.35
CA VAL A 4 -11.69 5.56 -0.03
C VAL A 4 -10.90 5.12 -1.26
N VAL A 5 -11.57 5.03 -2.41
CA VAL A 5 -10.94 4.75 -3.70
C VAL A 5 -9.91 5.84 -4.04
N GLY A 6 -10.25 7.12 -3.86
CA GLY A 6 -9.32 8.23 -4.05
C GLY A 6 -8.09 8.14 -3.14
N LEU A 7 -8.27 7.77 -1.87
CA LEU A 7 -7.17 7.58 -0.92
C LEU A 7 -6.31 6.36 -1.26
N GLN A 8 -6.89 5.29 -1.83
CA GLN A 8 -6.15 4.14 -2.32
C GLN A 8 -5.29 4.49 -3.54
N PHE A 9 -5.77 5.35 -4.44
CA PHE A 9 -4.94 5.90 -5.53
C PHE A 9 -3.84 6.82 -5.01
N ALA A 10 -4.16 7.70 -4.05
CA ALA A 10 -3.17 8.57 -3.43
C ALA A 10 -2.07 7.74 -2.75
N TYR A 11 -2.43 6.66 -2.05
CA TYR A 11 -1.50 5.68 -1.49
C TYR A 11 -0.61 5.06 -2.57
N ALA A 12 -1.20 4.53 -3.65
CA ALA A 12 -0.44 3.92 -4.74
C ALA A 12 0.56 4.93 -5.36
N LEU A 13 0.13 6.18 -5.58
CA LEU A 13 0.97 7.24 -6.12
C LEU A 13 2.11 7.60 -5.16
N ILE A 14 1.83 7.87 -3.89
CA ILE A 14 2.83 8.21 -2.88
C ILE A 14 3.83 7.06 -2.71
N GLY A 15 3.34 5.82 -2.63
CA GLY A 15 4.19 4.63 -2.57
C GLY A 15 5.07 4.48 -3.80
N ALA A 16 4.54 4.74 -5.00
CA ALA A 16 5.31 4.65 -6.24
C ALA A 16 6.41 5.71 -6.27
N LEU A 17 6.09 6.97 -5.92
CA LEU A 17 7.06 8.06 -5.80
C LEU A 17 8.16 7.73 -4.79
N TYR A 18 7.80 7.19 -3.62
CA TYR A 18 8.76 6.79 -2.59
C TYR A 18 9.74 5.72 -3.07
N ASN A 19 9.24 4.74 -3.83
CA ASN A 19 10.07 3.70 -4.44
C ASN A 19 10.92 4.25 -5.59
N CYS A 20 10.39 5.13 -6.45
CA CYS A 20 11.15 5.81 -7.50
C CYS A 20 12.30 6.65 -6.92
N LEU A 21 12.06 7.38 -5.83
CA LEU A 21 13.11 8.11 -5.11
C LEU A 21 14.16 7.17 -4.51
N SER A 22 13.75 5.99 -4.02
CA SER A 22 14.68 4.96 -3.57
C SER A 22 15.55 4.43 -4.71
N ILE A 23 14.98 4.18 -5.90
CA ILE A 23 15.71 3.78 -7.10
C ILE A 23 16.72 4.86 -7.51
N ALA A 24 16.30 6.12 -7.53
CA ALA A 24 17.17 7.25 -7.87
C ALA A 24 18.37 7.34 -6.90
N ARG A 25 18.14 7.17 -5.59
CA ARG A 25 19.22 7.14 -4.59
C ARG A 25 20.20 5.99 -4.83
N MET A 26 19.68 4.78 -5.08
CA MET A 26 20.52 3.61 -5.37
C MET A 26 21.39 3.83 -6.61
N LYS A 27 20.85 4.45 -7.67
CA LYS A 27 21.61 4.82 -8.87
C LYS A 27 22.75 5.81 -8.59
N THR A 28 22.67 6.58 -7.52
CA THR A 28 23.72 7.50 -7.05
C THR A 28 24.64 6.92 -5.97
N GLY A 29 24.60 5.60 -5.74
CA GLY A 29 25.42 4.94 -4.70
C GLY A 29 24.97 5.22 -3.26
N ARG A 30 23.80 5.82 -3.07
CA ARG A 30 23.25 6.13 -1.73
C ARG A 30 22.32 5.02 -1.27
N ALA A 31 22.24 4.83 0.05
CA ALA A 31 21.27 3.92 0.65
C ALA A 31 19.81 4.27 0.25
N PRO A 32 18.95 3.28 -0.04
CA PRO A 32 17.56 3.49 -0.43
C PRO A 32 16.71 4.02 0.73
N LEU A 33 15.52 4.55 0.44
CA LEU A 33 14.58 5.00 1.48
C LEU A 33 13.83 3.84 2.15
N SER A 34 13.89 2.63 1.57
CA SER A 34 13.28 1.41 2.11
C SER A 34 14.26 0.25 2.03
N ALA A 35 14.23 -0.65 3.02
CA ALA A 35 14.99 -1.90 3.00
C ALA A 35 14.41 -2.98 2.06
N THR A 36 13.22 -2.76 1.50
CA THR A 36 12.63 -3.66 0.49
C THR A 36 13.11 -3.26 -0.90
N ASN A 37 13.16 -4.22 -1.84
CA ASN A 37 13.52 -3.92 -3.23
C ASN A 37 12.52 -2.89 -3.82
N PRO A 38 12.99 -1.70 -4.23
CA PRO A 38 12.09 -0.63 -4.65
C PRO A 38 11.48 -0.85 -6.03
N PHE A 39 12.10 -1.63 -6.92
CA PHE A 39 11.49 -2.01 -8.20
C PHE A 39 10.25 -2.89 -7.99
N LYS A 40 10.34 -3.86 -7.06
CA LYS A 40 9.18 -4.64 -6.63
C LYS A 40 8.13 -3.73 -5.98
N GLY A 41 8.57 -2.74 -5.20
CA GLY A 41 7.69 -1.73 -4.62
C GLY A 41 6.85 -0.98 -5.66
N VAL A 42 7.47 -0.49 -6.74
CA VAL A 42 6.73 0.16 -7.85
C VAL A 42 5.72 -0.81 -8.48
N ALA A 43 6.11 -2.05 -8.75
CA ALA A 43 5.21 -3.05 -9.31
C ALA A 43 4.01 -3.35 -8.39
N ILE A 44 4.22 -3.43 -7.08
CA ILE A 44 3.14 -3.59 -6.10
C ILE A 44 2.21 -2.37 -6.12
N MET A 45 2.73 -1.15 -6.21
CA MET A 45 1.88 0.05 -6.29
C MET A 45 1.06 0.09 -7.58
N ALA A 46 1.63 -0.36 -8.70
CA ALA A 46 0.88 -0.54 -9.94
C ALA A 46 -0.24 -1.58 -9.78
N ALA A 47 0.03 -2.70 -9.10
CA ALA A 47 -0.99 -3.70 -8.79
C ALA A 47 -2.09 -3.14 -7.88
N VAL A 48 -1.74 -2.35 -6.86
CA VAL A 48 -2.72 -1.64 -6.00
C VAL A 48 -3.62 -0.74 -6.84
N ALA A 49 -3.04 0.09 -7.73
CA ALA A 49 -3.82 0.96 -8.60
C ALA A 49 -4.72 0.16 -9.54
N GLY A 50 -4.21 -0.90 -10.15
CA GLY A 50 -4.97 -1.81 -11.02
C GLY A 50 -6.15 -2.47 -10.30
N VAL A 51 -5.93 -3.05 -9.12
CA VAL A 51 -7.00 -3.62 -8.29
C VAL A 51 -8.02 -2.54 -7.91
N THR A 52 -7.56 -1.35 -7.52
CA THR A 52 -8.43 -0.23 -7.14
C THR A 52 -9.31 0.23 -8.32
N LEU A 53 -8.77 0.25 -9.54
CA LEU A 53 -9.51 0.57 -10.76
C LEU A 53 -10.65 -0.42 -11.05
N THR A 54 -10.59 -1.66 -10.56
CA THR A 54 -11.65 -2.65 -10.81
C THR A 54 -12.93 -2.38 -9.99
N GLN A 55 -12.87 -1.50 -9.00
CA GLN A 55 -13.99 -1.20 -8.10
C GLN A 55 -15.28 -0.81 -8.86
N PRO A 56 -15.26 0.15 -9.82
CA PRO A 56 -16.47 0.54 -10.55
C PRO A 56 -16.92 -0.45 -11.64
N TYR A 57 -16.03 -1.30 -12.19
CA TYR A 57 -16.32 -2.02 -13.44
C TYR A 57 -16.76 -3.49 -13.24
N LEU A 58 -16.51 -4.11 -12.09
CA LEU A 58 -16.71 -5.56 -11.89
C LEU A 58 -17.56 -5.89 -10.64
N ASN A 59 -18.61 -5.11 -10.41
CA ASN A 59 -19.47 -5.21 -9.21
C ASN A 59 -18.69 -5.21 -7.88
N GLY A 60 -17.42 -4.78 -7.86
CA GLY A 60 -16.53 -4.84 -6.71
C GLY A 60 -15.92 -6.22 -6.38
N ALA A 61 -16.21 -7.30 -7.12
CA ALA A 61 -15.74 -8.64 -6.76
C ALA A 61 -14.22 -8.80 -6.94
N ALA A 62 -13.71 -8.40 -8.11
CA ALA A 62 -12.27 -8.36 -8.38
C ALA A 62 -11.53 -7.42 -7.42
N TYR A 63 -12.17 -6.30 -7.05
CA TYR A 63 -11.65 -5.36 -6.08
C TYR A 63 -11.50 -5.99 -4.70
N VAL A 64 -12.53 -6.67 -4.19
CA VAL A 64 -12.50 -7.34 -2.88
C VAL A 64 -11.44 -8.43 -2.85
N LEU A 65 -11.43 -9.34 -3.83
CA LEU A 65 -10.45 -10.44 -3.86
C LEU A 65 -9.02 -9.92 -4.00
N GLY A 66 -8.80 -8.93 -4.88
CA GLY A 66 -7.50 -8.30 -5.07
C GLY A 66 -7.01 -7.62 -3.80
N TRP A 67 -7.87 -6.86 -3.11
CA TRP A 67 -7.49 -6.20 -1.86
C TRP A 67 -7.28 -7.18 -0.71
N LEU A 68 -8.07 -8.24 -0.58
CA LEU A 68 -7.82 -9.27 0.43
C LEU A 68 -6.44 -9.91 0.24
N PHE A 69 -6.08 -10.25 -1.00
CA PHE A 69 -4.75 -10.74 -1.32
C PHE A 69 -3.66 -9.71 -0.99
N LEU A 70 -3.83 -8.45 -1.44
CA LEU A 70 -2.89 -7.37 -1.18
C LEU A 70 -2.74 -7.09 0.32
N MET A 71 -3.81 -7.17 1.12
CA MET A 71 -3.75 -6.97 2.56
C MET A 71 -2.88 -8.01 3.24
N VAL A 72 -3.06 -9.30 2.92
CA VAL A 72 -2.23 -10.37 3.46
C VAL A 72 -0.77 -10.18 3.04
N PHE A 73 -0.55 -9.87 1.76
CA PHE A 73 0.79 -9.66 1.20
C PHE A 73 1.50 -8.44 1.82
N LEU A 74 0.85 -7.29 1.85
CA LEU A 74 1.38 -6.04 2.41
C LEU A 74 1.60 -6.15 3.92
N GLY A 75 0.67 -6.77 4.63
CA GLY A 75 0.74 -6.98 6.08
C GLY A 75 1.92 -7.87 6.49
N ARG A 76 2.04 -9.05 5.88
CA ARG A 76 3.14 -10.00 6.22
C ARG A 76 4.49 -9.57 5.64
N GLY A 77 4.50 -8.84 4.53
CA GLY A 77 5.71 -8.39 3.86
C GLY A 77 6.18 -7.00 4.34
N PRO A 78 5.93 -5.92 3.56
CA PRO A 78 6.37 -4.56 3.87
C PRO A 78 6.07 -4.08 5.28
N VAL A 79 4.81 -4.18 5.76
CA VAL A 79 4.41 -3.64 7.07
C VAL A 79 5.18 -4.31 8.20
N ALA A 80 5.17 -5.64 8.26
CA ALA A 80 5.93 -6.38 9.27
C ALA A 80 7.45 -6.17 9.17
N THR A 81 7.97 -5.93 7.96
CA THR A 81 9.40 -5.66 7.75
C THR A 81 9.80 -4.30 8.31
N HIS A 82 9.05 -3.24 8.00
CA HIS A 82 9.31 -1.90 8.51
C HIS A 82 9.07 -1.82 10.02
N PHE A 83 8.01 -2.46 10.52
CA PHE A 83 7.74 -2.54 11.95
C PHE A 83 8.90 -3.18 12.73
N ARG A 84 9.42 -4.32 12.27
CA ARG A 84 10.56 -4.98 12.90
C ARG A 84 11.83 -4.14 12.82
N ALA A 85 12.04 -3.40 11.74
CA ALA A 85 13.17 -2.48 11.61
C ALA A 85 13.10 -1.33 12.62
N ILE A 86 11.91 -0.75 12.80
CA ILE A 86 11.66 0.33 13.75
C ILE A 86 11.76 -0.16 15.20
N ARG A 87 11.07 -1.25 15.53
CA ARG A 87 10.91 -1.72 16.92
C ARG A 87 12.13 -2.47 17.45
N HIS A 88 12.80 -3.24 16.59
CA HIS A 88 13.88 -4.15 17.00
C HIS A 88 15.23 -3.82 16.33
N GLY A 89 15.33 -2.72 15.57
CA GLY A 89 16.55 -2.33 14.86
C GLY A 89 16.95 -3.26 13.71
N ARG A 90 16.14 -4.28 13.38
CA ARG A 90 16.48 -5.28 12.34
C ARG A 90 16.59 -4.61 10.97
N ASN A 91 17.75 -4.73 10.32
CA ASN A 91 17.99 -4.15 9.00
C ASN A 91 17.82 -2.63 8.93
N LEU A 92 17.88 -1.92 10.07
CA LEU A 92 17.72 -0.47 10.11
C LEU A 92 18.85 0.26 9.35
N HIS A 93 20.05 -0.35 9.28
CA HIS A 93 21.19 0.14 8.50
C HIS A 93 20.97 0.10 6.98
N LEU A 94 19.96 -0.63 6.49
CA LEU A 94 19.61 -0.66 5.05
C LEU A 94 18.79 0.55 4.61
N TYR A 95 18.30 1.35 5.56
CA TYR A 95 17.54 2.57 5.26
C TYR A 95 18.49 3.77 5.21
N ALA A 96 18.15 4.74 4.37
CA ALA A 96 18.81 6.04 4.34
C ALA A 96 18.79 6.78 5.69
N SER A 97 17.74 6.58 6.50
CA SER A 97 17.59 7.14 7.83
C SER A 97 16.48 6.44 8.62
N ARG A 98 16.42 6.68 9.94
CA ARG A 98 15.28 6.23 10.77
C ARG A 98 13.96 6.83 10.30
N THR A 99 13.95 8.10 9.90
CA THR A 99 12.77 8.78 9.35
C THR A 99 12.26 8.10 8.09
N ALA A 100 13.17 7.62 7.23
CA ALA A 100 12.79 6.84 6.06
C ALA A 100 12.14 5.49 6.44
N ALA A 101 12.61 4.82 7.48
CA ALA A 101 11.96 3.62 7.98
C ALA A 101 10.53 3.88 8.48
N TYR A 102 10.32 4.97 9.23
CA TYR A 102 8.98 5.39 9.68
C TYR A 102 8.07 5.77 8.51
N ALA A 103 8.56 6.53 7.54
CA ALA A 103 7.78 6.91 6.36
C ALA A 103 7.35 5.66 5.56
N ALA A 104 8.27 4.72 5.32
CA ALA A 104 7.97 3.47 4.65
C ALA A 104 6.92 2.64 5.40
N PHE A 105 7.00 2.57 6.73
CA PHE A 105 5.99 1.93 7.56
C PHE A 105 4.62 2.60 7.42
N LEU A 106 4.55 3.93 7.59
CA LEU A 106 3.30 4.68 7.55
C LEU A 106 2.60 4.59 6.20
N ILE A 107 3.35 4.67 5.09
CA ILE A 107 2.79 4.51 3.74
C ILE A 107 2.12 3.14 3.59
N ASN A 108 2.80 2.06 3.97
CA ASN A 108 2.24 0.71 3.84
C ASN A 108 1.09 0.44 4.84
N ALA A 109 1.19 0.94 6.08
CA ALA A 109 0.14 0.83 7.08
C ALA A 109 -1.13 1.57 6.66
N PHE A 110 -0.98 2.76 6.06
CA PHE A 110 -2.06 3.51 5.46
C PHE A 110 -2.74 2.70 4.34
N GLY A 111 -1.95 2.16 3.42
CA GLY A 111 -2.48 1.30 2.35
C GLY A 111 -3.26 0.10 2.86
N LEU A 112 -2.76 -0.56 3.90
CA LEU A 112 -3.43 -1.70 4.54
C LEU A 112 -4.76 -1.29 5.18
N ALA A 113 -4.78 -0.18 5.92
CA ALA A 113 -5.98 0.32 6.59
C ALA A 113 -7.07 0.71 5.58
N PHE A 114 -6.74 1.52 4.57
CA PHE A 114 -7.71 1.95 3.56
C PHE A 114 -8.12 0.82 2.61
N GLY A 115 -7.24 -0.15 2.35
CA GLY A 115 -7.60 -1.42 1.70
C GLY A 115 -8.70 -2.16 2.46
N GLY A 116 -8.51 -2.35 3.77
CA GLY A 116 -9.49 -3.01 4.63
C GLY A 116 -10.82 -2.27 4.72
N ILE A 117 -10.78 -0.95 4.91
CA ILE A 117 -12.00 -0.11 4.91
C ILE A 117 -12.74 -0.25 3.58
N GLY A 118 -12.04 -0.21 2.45
CA GLY A 118 -12.64 -0.38 1.13
C GLY A 118 -13.33 -1.72 0.93
N VAL A 119 -12.71 -2.81 1.38
CA VAL A 119 -13.30 -4.16 1.35
C VAL A 119 -14.58 -4.20 2.20
N VAL A 120 -14.52 -3.73 3.45
CA VAL A 120 -15.67 -3.71 4.36
C VAL A 120 -16.82 -2.92 3.75
N LEU A 121 -16.57 -1.70 3.25
CA LEU A 121 -17.60 -0.88 2.63
C LEU A 121 -18.21 -1.55 1.40
N THR A 122 -17.41 -2.24 0.58
CA THR A 122 -17.91 -2.94 -0.61
C THR A 122 -18.87 -4.06 -0.21
N ILE A 123 -18.49 -4.86 0.78
CA ILE A 123 -19.34 -5.94 1.31
C ILE A 123 -20.61 -5.36 1.92
N VAL A 124 -20.53 -4.28 2.71
CA VAL A 124 -21.70 -3.61 3.28
C VAL A 124 -22.66 -3.14 2.19
N TYR A 125 -22.17 -2.56 1.09
CA TYR A 125 -23.04 -2.16 -0.02
C TYR A 125 -23.67 -3.33 -0.79
N TRP A 126 -23.06 -4.51 -0.78
CA TRP A 126 -23.70 -5.72 -1.31
C TRP A 126 -24.81 -6.22 -0.39
N LEU A 127 -24.59 -6.20 0.93
CA LEU A 127 -25.57 -6.64 1.93
C LEU A 127 -26.73 -5.65 2.10
N PHE A 128 -26.46 -4.36 1.91
CA PHE A 128 -27.42 -3.26 2.11
C PHE A 128 -27.36 -2.25 0.94
N PRO A 129 -27.93 -2.61 -0.24
CA PRO A 129 -27.84 -1.78 -1.45
C PRO A 129 -28.42 -0.36 -1.29
N GLN A 130 -29.38 -0.18 -0.39
CA GLN A 130 -29.98 1.13 -0.07
C GLN A 130 -28.97 2.14 0.47
N LEU A 131 -27.86 1.69 1.06
CA LEU A 131 -26.80 2.56 1.58
C LEU A 131 -25.86 3.08 0.48
N ARG A 132 -26.01 2.63 -0.77
CA ARG A 132 -25.12 2.99 -1.88
C ARG A 132 -25.35 4.41 -2.40
N TYR A 133 -26.53 4.98 -2.16
CA TYR A 133 -26.98 6.28 -2.68
C TYR A 133 -27.41 7.28 -1.60
N GLY A 134 -27.29 6.90 -0.32
CA GLY A 134 -27.59 7.76 0.83
C GLY A 134 -26.40 8.60 1.26
#